data_AF-A0A239PTU3-F1
#
_entry.id   AF-A0A239PTU3-F1
#
_cell.length_a   1.000
_cell.length_b   1.000
_cell.length_c   1.000
_cell.angle_alpha   90.00
_cell.angle_beta   90.00
_cell.angle_gamma   90.00
#
_symmetry.space_group_name_H-M   'P 1'
#
loop_
_entity.id
_entity.type
_entity.pdbx_description
1 polymer ?
#
loop_
_entity_poly.entity_id
_entity_poly.type
_entity_poly.pdbx_seq_one_letter_code
_entity_poly.pdbx_strand_id
1 'polypeptide(L)'
;MNFHARPQPTLDWLVATATDAFEAWTFDDRAARQRAREALAAKGIQARIHSAYKPLLHFFLEDVRPGLLAATIRWPFHPAAEPNRFLLETYPLAALFPQAQLRFEKGAEGCVYQVELTYPDGTESHEVLAPNHVHVDHIGETVLSPTGWLIDAQGARRLETDYEQIFRGAISAIAGHDWGDSEPLFEELNIAAAVPARDLDLGRGDEIVSLAEALHEDLYFSCLELFQKRSGRPLGDRHLQPGQIVPEVRHGPLCEIRVSLKSFDRQDRGGPLQSLDRATEPLSVAQIRAELDRIGGTPLAAQSRAARQVEARHHRGQGKPVMISAGQHANETTPVVGALRAAHRLALQDADFVISPLENPDGYALHGRLCELTPRHMLHAARYTALGDDLEYREAAGALFEKEIRRQAEAVSGARLHINLHGYPAHEWTRPLTGYIPRNFAMWTLPKGFFLILRYREGWKATAQELMERVTTALLEVEGLAELNARQIALYRIHAGETGFEMINGFPCYLQQDDRHSVPLTLITEYPDETIYGPQFVAGHQAQMQVVLAAHAAWQEIGTG
;
A
#
# COMPACT_ATOMS: atom_id res chain seq x y z
N MET A 1 7.50 -12.32 -24.47
CA MET A 1 7.70 -10.85 -24.42
C MET A 1 9.16 -10.48 -24.16
N ASN A 2 9.71 -9.44 -24.82
CA ASN A 2 11.02 -8.84 -24.49
C ASN A 2 11.03 -7.37 -24.92
N PHE A 3 10.98 -6.44 -23.96
CA PHE A 3 11.04 -4.99 -24.20
C PHE A 3 12.14 -4.36 -23.35
N HIS A 4 12.80 -3.33 -23.86
CA HIS A 4 13.83 -2.59 -23.14
C HIS A 4 13.84 -1.12 -23.60
N ALA A 5 13.84 -0.20 -22.64
CA ALA A 5 13.97 1.23 -22.91
C ALA A 5 14.94 1.87 -21.91
N ARG A 6 15.72 2.83 -22.42
CA ARG A 6 16.66 3.65 -21.66
C ARG A 6 16.69 5.05 -22.28
N PRO A 7 15.70 5.90 -21.95
CA PRO A 7 15.64 7.26 -22.45
C PRO A 7 16.84 8.11 -21.97
N GLN A 8 17.06 9.25 -22.64
CA GLN A 8 18.06 10.22 -22.20
C GLN A 8 17.59 10.88 -20.89
N PRO A 9 18.44 11.00 -19.84
CA PRO A 9 18.05 11.64 -18.60
C PRO A 9 17.59 13.09 -18.80
N THR A 10 16.47 13.47 -18.19
CA THR A 10 15.85 14.79 -18.37
C THR A 10 16.80 15.92 -17.97
N LEU A 11 17.44 15.80 -16.80
CA LEU A 11 18.39 16.80 -16.30
C LEU A 11 19.63 16.92 -17.18
N ASP A 12 20.15 15.81 -17.71
CA ASP A 12 21.31 15.84 -18.62
C ASP A 12 20.97 16.55 -19.92
N TRP A 13 19.77 16.32 -20.46
CA TRP A 13 19.27 17.02 -21.64
C TRP A 13 19.14 18.53 -21.37
N LEU A 14 18.51 18.94 -20.26
CA LEU A 14 18.41 20.35 -19.87
C LEU A 14 19.78 21.02 -19.74
N VAL A 15 20.72 20.37 -19.04
CA VAL A 15 22.09 20.87 -18.87
C VAL A 15 22.80 20.99 -20.22
N ALA A 16 22.60 20.05 -21.14
CA ALA A 16 23.26 20.05 -22.45
C ALA A 16 22.70 21.10 -23.41
N THR A 17 21.40 21.42 -23.34
CA THR A 17 20.69 22.17 -24.38
C THR A 17 20.30 23.59 -23.99
N ALA A 18 20.22 23.90 -22.69
CA ALA A 18 19.82 25.24 -22.25
C ALA A 18 20.81 26.31 -22.72
N THR A 19 20.27 27.42 -23.23
CA THR A 19 21.03 28.62 -23.63
C THR A 19 20.71 29.83 -22.77
N ASP A 20 19.50 29.87 -22.20
CA ASP A 20 18.94 31.01 -21.47
C ASP A 20 18.38 30.55 -20.12
N ALA A 21 17.98 31.51 -19.28
CA ALA A 21 17.38 31.22 -17.98
C ALA A 21 16.03 30.49 -18.11
N PHE A 22 15.76 29.56 -17.19
CA PHE A 22 14.53 28.77 -17.19
C PHE A 22 14.12 28.28 -15.80
N GLU A 23 12.85 27.87 -15.68
CA GLU A 23 12.33 27.08 -14.56
C GLU A 23 11.81 25.74 -15.08
N ALA A 24 12.12 24.64 -14.39
CA ALA A 24 11.69 23.29 -14.79
C ALA A 24 11.16 22.47 -13.61
N TRP A 25 10.26 21.54 -13.90
CA TRP A 25 9.76 20.54 -12.96
C TRP A 25 10.09 19.15 -13.51
N THR A 26 10.72 18.32 -12.69
CA THR A 26 11.29 17.04 -13.12
C THR A 26 11.06 15.95 -12.07
N PHE A 27 11.01 14.68 -12.49
CA PHE A 27 10.90 13.51 -11.61
C PHE A 27 12.28 13.02 -11.17
N ASP A 28 12.99 13.87 -10.42
CA ASP A 28 14.34 13.63 -9.94
C ASP A 28 14.42 13.91 -8.44
N ASP A 29 15.39 13.33 -7.73
CA ASP A 29 15.62 13.69 -6.34
C ASP A 29 16.25 15.09 -6.17
N ARG A 30 16.18 15.65 -4.96
CA ARG A 30 16.71 16.98 -4.65
C ARG A 30 18.20 17.12 -5.00
N ALA A 31 18.99 16.07 -4.76
CA ALA A 31 20.43 16.11 -4.98
C ALA A 31 20.77 16.16 -6.48
N ALA A 32 20.04 15.43 -7.31
CA ALA A 32 20.16 15.45 -8.76
C ALA A 32 19.79 16.81 -9.33
N ARG A 33 18.64 17.38 -8.91
CA ARG A 33 18.23 18.73 -9.32
C ARG A 33 19.26 19.79 -8.94
N GLN A 34 19.84 19.70 -7.73
CA GLN A 34 20.89 20.63 -7.29
C GLN A 34 22.18 20.51 -8.13
N ARG A 35 22.66 19.30 -8.43
CA ARG A 35 23.84 19.10 -9.30
C ARG A 35 23.61 19.67 -10.70
N ALA A 36 22.41 19.47 -11.26
CA ALA A 36 22.06 20.03 -12.57
C ALA A 36 22.07 21.57 -12.54
N ARG A 37 21.52 22.19 -11.48
CA ARG A 37 21.57 23.65 -11.28
C ARG A 37 23.00 24.18 -11.17
N GLU A 38 23.88 23.49 -10.45
CA GLU A 38 25.30 23.86 -10.35
C GLU A 38 26.02 23.77 -11.70
N ALA A 39 25.76 22.71 -12.48
CA ALA A 39 26.32 22.55 -13.81
C ALA A 39 25.83 23.63 -14.79
N LEU A 40 24.58 24.08 -14.67
CA LEU A 40 24.01 25.18 -15.45
C LEU A 40 24.59 26.54 -15.02
N ALA A 41 24.73 26.77 -13.72
CA ALA A 41 25.34 28.00 -13.19
C ALA A 41 26.81 28.14 -13.63
N ALA A 42 27.55 27.03 -13.72
CA ALA A 42 28.91 27.02 -14.26
C ALA A 42 28.98 27.44 -15.76
N LYS A 43 27.86 27.33 -16.49
CA LYS A 43 27.69 27.84 -17.86
C LYS A 43 27.14 29.27 -17.91
N GLY A 44 26.92 29.91 -16.76
CA GLY A 44 26.29 31.23 -16.67
C GLY A 44 24.77 31.22 -16.84
N ILE A 45 24.13 30.04 -16.79
CA ILE A 45 22.69 29.88 -16.96
C ILE A 45 21.99 29.88 -15.61
N GLN A 46 21.06 30.81 -15.41
CA GLN A 46 20.22 30.84 -14.21
C GLN A 46 19.04 29.86 -14.38
N ALA A 47 19.05 28.76 -13.62
CA ALA A 47 17.99 27.77 -13.64
C ALA A 47 17.39 27.50 -12.25
N ARG A 48 16.07 27.37 -12.19
CA ARG A 48 15.35 26.77 -11.06
C ARG A 48 14.78 25.42 -11.49
N ILE A 49 15.01 24.39 -10.69
CA ILE A 49 14.56 23.04 -11.00
C ILE A 49 13.85 22.48 -9.77
N HIS A 50 12.55 22.28 -9.91
CA HIS A 50 11.62 21.83 -8.88
C HIS A 50 11.24 20.36 -9.08
N SER A 51 10.65 19.75 -8.06
CA SER A 51 10.07 18.42 -8.17
C SER A 51 8.74 18.48 -8.93
N ALA A 52 8.55 17.64 -9.94
CA ALA A 52 7.25 17.39 -10.55
C ALA A 52 6.37 16.51 -9.63
N TYR A 53 6.98 15.74 -8.73
CA TYR A 53 6.29 14.88 -7.76
C TYR A 53 6.18 15.58 -6.41
N LYS A 54 4.95 15.73 -5.89
CA LYS A 54 4.62 16.44 -4.65
C LYS A 54 5.26 17.84 -4.54
N PRO A 55 5.03 18.74 -5.51
CA PRO A 55 5.69 20.06 -5.58
C PRO A 55 5.43 20.93 -4.34
N LEU A 56 4.21 20.88 -3.77
CA LEU A 56 3.91 21.60 -2.52
C LEU A 56 4.76 21.12 -1.36
N LEU A 57 4.88 19.79 -1.17
CA LEU A 57 5.72 19.24 -0.11
C LEU A 57 7.18 19.69 -0.28
N HIS A 58 7.70 19.61 -1.51
CA HIS A 58 9.06 20.06 -1.79
C HIS A 58 9.26 21.57 -1.56
N PHE A 59 8.28 22.41 -1.88
CA PHE A 59 8.33 23.83 -1.53
C PHE A 59 8.51 24.04 -0.01
N PHE A 60 7.73 23.31 0.81
CA PHE A 60 7.88 23.37 2.28
C PHE A 60 9.21 22.82 2.79
N LEU A 61 9.81 21.84 2.11
CA LEU A 61 11.09 21.24 2.51
C LEU A 61 12.32 21.98 1.99
N GLU A 62 12.18 22.76 0.92
CA GLU A 62 13.30 23.34 0.18
C GLU A 62 13.35 24.86 0.26
N ASP A 63 12.19 25.53 0.30
CA ASP A 63 12.09 26.99 0.16
C ASP A 63 11.55 27.70 1.42
N VAL A 64 10.73 27.03 2.24
CA VAL A 64 10.23 27.61 3.51
C VAL A 64 11.36 27.74 4.52
N ARG A 65 11.55 28.96 5.05
CA ARG A 65 12.61 29.27 6.02
C ARG A 65 12.22 28.85 7.45
N PRO A 66 13.21 28.61 8.33
CA PRO A 66 12.95 28.33 9.74
C PRO A 66 12.16 29.46 10.44
N GLY A 67 11.43 29.13 11.50
CA GLY A 67 10.67 30.10 12.30
C GLY A 67 9.23 30.34 11.83
N LEU A 68 8.69 29.47 10.96
CA LEU A 68 7.29 29.51 10.52
C LEU A 68 6.33 29.43 11.72
N LEU A 69 5.45 30.43 11.86
CA LEU A 69 4.43 30.47 12.91
C LEU A 69 3.09 29.92 12.44
N ALA A 70 2.71 30.22 11.19
CA ALA A 70 1.47 29.75 10.59
C ALA A 70 1.59 29.69 9.07
N ALA A 71 0.81 28.82 8.43
CA ALA A 71 0.62 28.87 6.98
C ALA A 71 -0.83 28.62 6.60
N THR A 72 -1.32 29.39 5.63
CA THR A 72 -2.59 29.13 4.95
C THR A 72 -2.29 28.60 3.56
N ILE A 73 -2.67 27.35 3.30
CA ILE A 73 -2.51 26.67 2.02
C ILE A 73 -3.88 26.61 1.35
N ARG A 74 -4.05 27.34 0.24
CA ARG A 74 -5.24 27.22 -0.61
C ARG A 74 -4.94 26.24 -1.73
N TRP A 75 -5.53 25.06 -1.66
CA TRP A 75 -5.29 23.98 -2.61
C TRP A 75 -6.18 24.12 -3.84
N PRO A 76 -5.64 23.93 -5.05
CA PRO A 76 -6.42 24.06 -6.28
C PRO A 76 -7.38 22.88 -6.44
N PHE A 77 -8.36 22.98 -7.33
CA PHE A 77 -9.14 21.83 -7.78
C PHE A 77 -9.21 21.78 -9.30
N HIS A 78 -9.50 20.62 -9.87
CA HIS A 78 -9.58 20.45 -11.31
C HIS A 78 -10.72 19.47 -11.68
N PRO A 79 -11.56 19.76 -12.70
CA PRO A 79 -12.70 18.91 -13.06
C PRO A 79 -12.35 17.47 -13.46
N ALA A 80 -11.14 17.25 -13.97
CA ALA A 80 -10.61 15.93 -14.36
C ALA A 80 -9.88 15.18 -13.23
N ALA A 81 -10.10 15.55 -11.96
CA ALA A 81 -9.51 14.89 -10.80
C ALA A 81 -10.54 14.76 -9.67
N GLU A 82 -10.28 13.86 -8.71
CA GLU A 82 -11.09 13.75 -7.50
C GLU A 82 -11.14 15.10 -6.76
N PRO A 83 -12.31 15.53 -6.24
CA PRO A 83 -12.50 16.88 -5.73
C PRO A 83 -11.55 17.31 -4.61
N ASN A 84 -11.07 16.37 -3.80
CA ASN A 84 -10.16 16.59 -2.68
C ASN A 84 -8.72 16.14 -2.99
N ARG A 85 -8.37 15.80 -4.24
CA ARG A 85 -7.03 15.30 -4.61
C ARG A 85 -5.91 16.21 -4.12
N PHE A 86 -5.95 17.50 -4.47
CA PHE A 86 -4.87 18.41 -4.10
C PHE A 86 -4.81 18.70 -2.59
N LEU A 87 -5.90 18.46 -1.85
CA LEU A 87 -5.88 18.45 -0.38
C LEU A 87 -5.13 17.20 0.13
N LEU A 88 -5.39 16.02 -0.45
CA LEU A 88 -4.65 14.78 -0.14
C LEU A 88 -3.14 14.95 -0.37
N GLU A 89 -2.74 15.57 -1.48
CA GLU A 89 -1.33 15.82 -1.81
C GLU A 89 -0.58 16.68 -0.77
N THR A 90 -1.32 17.41 0.08
CA THR A 90 -0.72 18.20 1.18
C THR A 90 -0.24 17.34 2.35
N TYR A 91 -0.56 16.05 2.36
CA TYR A 91 -0.03 15.11 3.33
C TYR A 91 1.49 14.93 3.16
N PRO A 92 2.28 14.82 4.26
CA PRO A 92 1.92 14.91 5.68
C PRO A 92 2.27 16.27 6.32
N LEU A 93 2.08 17.41 5.63
CA LEU A 93 2.61 18.72 6.07
C LEU A 93 2.27 19.09 7.52
N ALA A 94 1.06 18.79 8.00
CA ALA A 94 0.67 19.08 9.38
C ALA A 94 1.49 18.30 10.42
N ALA A 95 2.01 17.13 10.07
CA ALA A 95 2.89 16.35 10.94
C ALA A 95 4.35 16.83 10.91
N LEU A 96 4.77 17.46 9.80
CA LEU A 96 6.13 17.98 9.62
C LEU A 96 6.35 19.35 10.28
N PHE A 97 5.28 20.15 10.42
CA PHE A 97 5.32 21.47 11.06
C PHE A 97 4.41 21.53 12.30
N PRO A 98 4.65 20.70 13.34
CA PRO A 98 3.74 20.60 14.48
C PRO A 98 3.69 21.86 15.36
N GLN A 99 4.67 22.77 15.21
CA GLN A 99 4.72 24.05 15.92
C GLN A 99 4.03 25.18 15.16
N ALA A 100 3.74 25.00 13.88
CA ALA A 100 3.09 26.01 13.05
C ALA A 100 1.58 25.75 12.96
N GLN A 101 0.77 26.80 12.99
CA GLN A 101 -0.65 26.68 12.72
C GLN A 101 -0.89 26.56 11.21
N LEU A 102 -1.15 25.35 10.72
CA LEU A 102 -1.50 25.12 9.30
C LEU A 102 -3.01 25.16 9.09
N ARG A 103 -3.45 25.86 8.04
CA ARG A 103 -4.84 25.89 7.57
C ARG A 103 -4.90 25.50 6.11
N PHE A 104 -5.86 24.65 5.76
CA PHE A 104 -6.07 24.18 4.40
C PHE A 104 -7.44 24.66 3.92
N GLU A 105 -7.46 25.43 2.84
CA GLU A 105 -8.67 26.05 2.30
C GLU A 105 -8.83 25.64 0.84
N LYS A 106 -10.08 25.42 0.38
CA LYS A 106 -10.32 25.21 -1.04
C LYS A 106 -10.01 26.49 -1.82
N GLY A 107 -9.12 26.38 -2.80
CA GLY A 107 -8.70 27.47 -3.67
C GLY A 107 -9.49 27.54 -4.98
N ALA A 108 -8.86 28.11 -6.00
CA ALA A 108 -9.42 28.27 -7.33
C ALA A 108 -9.26 27.01 -8.20
N GLU A 109 -9.98 26.97 -9.32
CA GLU A 109 -9.75 25.96 -10.35
C GLU A 109 -8.36 26.14 -10.97
N GLY A 110 -7.65 25.04 -11.20
CA GLY A 110 -6.33 25.04 -11.82
C GLY A 110 -5.39 24.02 -11.18
N CYS A 111 -4.10 24.36 -11.17
CA CYS A 111 -3.03 23.49 -10.69
C CYS A 111 -1.97 24.29 -9.92
N VAL A 112 -2.37 25.37 -9.24
CA VAL A 112 -1.47 26.25 -8.48
C VAL A 112 -1.98 26.36 -7.05
N TYR A 113 -1.11 26.03 -6.09
CA TYR A 113 -1.37 26.29 -4.68
C TYR A 113 -1.06 27.75 -4.36
N GLN A 114 -1.93 28.39 -3.59
CA GLN A 114 -1.66 29.72 -3.02
C GLN A 114 -1.23 29.52 -1.57
N VAL A 115 -0.02 29.95 -1.22
CA VAL A 115 0.55 29.74 0.11
C VAL A 115 0.86 31.08 0.76
N GLU A 116 0.27 31.31 1.91
CA GLU A 116 0.57 32.45 2.76
C GLU A 116 1.32 31.96 4.01
N LEU A 117 2.56 32.41 4.19
CA LEU A 117 3.43 32.04 5.30
C LEU A 117 3.55 33.20 6.27
N THR A 118 3.35 32.95 7.57
CA THR A 118 3.48 33.97 8.62
C THR A 118 4.69 33.69 9.50
N TYR A 119 5.51 34.71 9.68
CA TYR A 119 6.72 34.74 10.48
C TYR A 119 6.67 35.89 11.51
N PRO A 120 7.60 35.94 12.49
CA PRO A 120 7.65 37.05 13.45
C PRO A 120 7.86 38.43 12.80
N ASP A 121 8.49 38.49 11.63
CA ASP A 121 8.85 39.70 10.90
C ASP A 121 7.85 40.09 9.79
N GLY A 122 6.83 39.26 9.53
CA GLY A 122 5.78 39.57 8.56
C GLY A 122 5.19 38.34 7.87
N THR A 123 4.47 38.59 6.79
CA THR A 123 3.80 37.56 5.98
C THR A 123 4.38 37.54 4.57
N GLU A 124 4.55 36.35 4.01
CA GLU A 124 5.01 36.11 2.64
C GLU A 124 3.92 35.37 1.85
N SER A 125 3.75 35.73 0.58
CA SER A 125 2.79 35.08 -0.32
C SER A 125 3.53 34.42 -1.48
N HIS A 126 3.19 33.17 -1.75
CA HIS A 126 3.84 32.32 -2.75
C HIS A 126 2.79 31.61 -3.61
N GLU A 127 3.10 31.45 -4.89
CA GLU A 127 2.38 30.55 -5.80
C GLU A 127 3.24 29.32 -6.05
N VAL A 128 2.69 28.13 -5.76
CA VAL A 128 3.39 26.86 -5.99
C VAL A 128 2.69 26.12 -7.12
N LEU A 129 3.30 26.14 -8.30
CA LEU A 129 2.81 25.40 -9.47
C LEU A 129 2.95 23.90 -9.25
N ALA A 130 1.85 23.17 -9.43
CA ALA A 130 1.80 21.72 -9.48
C ALA A 130 1.53 21.25 -10.91
N PRO A 131 2.56 21.10 -11.76
CA PRO A 131 2.34 20.84 -13.17
C PRO A 131 1.65 19.50 -13.38
N ASN A 132 0.47 19.57 -13.99
CA ASN A 132 -0.32 18.42 -14.37
C ASN A 132 -0.75 18.55 -15.83
N HIS A 133 -1.04 17.43 -16.47
CA HIS A 133 -1.65 17.42 -17.79
C HIS A 133 -2.84 16.48 -17.84
N VAL A 134 -3.86 16.90 -18.60
CA VAL A 134 -5.01 16.07 -18.93
C VAL A 134 -4.65 15.17 -20.10
N HIS A 135 -4.85 13.87 -19.95
CA HIS A 135 -4.61 12.89 -21.01
C HIS A 135 -5.57 11.71 -20.90
N VAL A 136 -5.59 10.88 -21.94
CA VAL A 136 -6.30 9.59 -21.93
C VAL A 136 -5.30 8.49 -21.58
N ASP A 137 -5.60 7.72 -20.56
CA ASP A 137 -4.69 6.67 -20.05
C ASP A 137 -4.79 5.35 -20.85
N HIS A 138 -4.08 4.33 -20.37
CA HIS A 138 -3.98 3.01 -20.99
C HIS A 138 -5.30 2.22 -21.02
N ILE A 139 -6.29 2.59 -20.21
CA ILE A 139 -7.64 2.02 -20.26
C ILE A 139 -8.66 2.93 -20.96
N GLY A 140 -8.26 4.12 -21.42
CA GLY A 140 -9.13 5.03 -22.17
C GLY A 140 -9.85 6.05 -21.30
N GLU A 141 -9.48 6.16 -20.02
CA GLU A 141 -10.07 7.13 -19.09
C GLU A 141 -9.35 8.47 -19.17
N THR A 142 -10.10 9.57 -19.04
CA THR A 142 -9.52 10.92 -18.97
C THR A 142 -9.02 11.18 -17.55
N VAL A 143 -7.72 11.43 -17.39
CA VAL A 143 -7.09 11.65 -16.10
C VAL A 143 -6.22 12.90 -16.10
N LEU A 144 -6.11 13.56 -14.94
CA LEU A 144 -5.15 14.62 -14.69
C LEU A 144 -3.95 14.05 -13.93
N SER A 145 -2.74 14.07 -14.50
CA SER A 145 -1.55 13.50 -13.84
C SER A 145 -0.39 14.48 -13.77
N PRO A 146 0.40 14.45 -12.66
CA PRO A 146 1.69 15.13 -12.57
C PRO A 146 2.56 14.87 -13.81
N THR A 147 3.30 15.89 -14.23
CA THR A 147 4.13 15.80 -15.43
C THR A 147 5.32 16.75 -15.35
N GLY A 148 6.37 16.48 -16.14
CA GLY A 148 7.44 17.44 -16.29
C GLY A 148 6.97 18.73 -16.95
N TRP A 149 7.61 19.84 -16.60
CA TRP A 149 7.23 21.16 -17.07
C TRP A 149 8.44 22.04 -17.29
N LEU A 150 8.37 22.94 -18.27
CA LEU A 150 9.44 23.88 -18.59
C LEU A 150 8.86 25.26 -18.88
N ILE A 151 9.41 26.27 -18.23
CA ILE A 151 9.12 27.69 -18.44
C ILE A 151 10.43 28.37 -18.81
N ASP A 152 10.53 28.83 -20.05
CA ASP A 152 11.67 29.58 -20.58
C ASP A 152 11.19 30.74 -21.45
N ALA A 153 12.10 31.36 -22.22
CA ALA A 153 11.78 32.46 -23.13
C ALA A 153 10.73 32.11 -24.21
N GLN A 154 10.49 30.83 -24.48
CA GLN A 154 9.49 30.35 -25.46
C GLN A 154 8.11 30.12 -24.80
N GLY A 155 8.02 30.26 -23.48
CA GLY A 155 6.80 30.09 -22.69
C GLY A 155 6.71 28.76 -21.94
N ALA A 156 5.60 28.60 -21.21
CA ALA A 156 5.32 27.43 -20.41
C ALA A 156 4.84 26.25 -21.28
N ARG A 157 5.47 25.08 -21.14
CA ARG A 157 5.09 23.86 -21.87
C ARG A 157 5.36 22.59 -21.06
N ARG A 158 4.63 21.53 -21.40
CA ARG A 158 4.92 20.18 -20.90
C ARG A 158 6.30 19.71 -21.38
N LEU A 159 7.04 19.07 -20.49
CA LEU A 159 8.30 18.39 -20.74
C LEU A 159 8.10 16.91 -20.40
N GLU A 160 8.04 16.03 -21.40
CA GLU A 160 7.96 14.59 -21.15
C GLU A 160 9.30 14.09 -20.60
N THR A 161 9.30 13.67 -19.33
CA THR A 161 10.52 13.21 -18.65
C THR A 161 10.90 11.78 -19.03
N ASP A 162 12.15 11.40 -18.77
CA ASP A 162 12.63 10.01 -18.84
C ASP A 162 11.84 9.05 -17.94
N TYR A 163 11.43 9.49 -16.76
CA TYR A 163 10.54 8.74 -15.85
C TYR A 163 9.18 8.43 -16.50
N GLU A 164 8.54 9.43 -17.13
CA GLU A 164 7.29 9.23 -17.87
C GLU A 164 7.48 8.32 -19.10
N GLN A 165 8.61 8.45 -19.80
CA GLN A 165 8.92 7.65 -20.99
C GLN A 165 9.07 6.17 -20.69
N ILE A 166 9.73 5.78 -19.58
CA ILE A 166 9.88 4.36 -19.23
C ILE A 166 8.53 3.72 -18.87
N PHE A 167 7.67 4.41 -18.13
CA PHE A 167 6.33 3.94 -17.81
C PHE A 167 5.48 3.77 -19.08
N ARG A 168 5.37 4.83 -19.89
CA ARG A 168 4.58 4.80 -21.13
C ARG A 168 5.08 3.72 -22.08
N GLY A 169 6.40 3.57 -22.21
CA GLY A 169 7.04 2.56 -23.04
C GLY A 169 6.68 1.14 -22.59
N ALA A 170 6.80 0.85 -21.30
CA ALA A 170 6.47 -0.46 -20.74
C ALA A 170 4.98 -0.79 -20.89
N ILE A 171 4.08 0.12 -20.52
CA ILE A 171 2.63 -0.10 -20.63
C ILE A 171 2.23 -0.31 -22.09
N SER A 172 2.78 0.47 -23.03
CA SER A 172 2.51 0.29 -24.47
C SER A 172 3.01 -1.06 -24.98
N ALA A 173 4.18 -1.51 -24.54
CA ALA A 173 4.73 -2.80 -24.93
C ALA A 173 3.91 -3.97 -24.39
N ILE A 174 3.41 -3.88 -23.15
CA ILE A 174 2.53 -4.88 -22.53
C ILE A 174 1.17 -4.91 -23.24
N ALA A 175 0.60 -3.74 -23.53
CA ALA A 175 -0.65 -3.59 -24.26
C ALA A 175 -0.60 -4.21 -25.67
N GLY A 176 0.52 -4.02 -26.37
CA GLY A 176 0.72 -4.51 -27.74
C GLY A 176 1.18 -5.96 -27.84
N HIS A 177 1.43 -6.66 -26.71
CA HIS A 177 1.83 -8.06 -26.75
C HIS A 177 0.62 -8.98 -26.95
N ASP A 178 0.77 -10.01 -27.79
CA ASP A 178 -0.23 -11.06 -27.91
C ASP A 178 -0.07 -12.08 -26.77
N TRP A 179 -1.04 -12.06 -25.86
CA TRP A 179 -1.06 -12.89 -24.65
C TRP A 179 -1.90 -14.18 -24.81
N GLY A 180 -2.62 -14.34 -25.93
CA GLY A 180 -3.61 -15.42 -26.09
C GLY A 180 -4.84 -15.29 -25.16
N ASP A 181 -5.79 -16.20 -25.27
CA ASP A 181 -7.14 -16.02 -24.70
C ASP A 181 -7.44 -16.90 -23.47
N SER A 182 -6.42 -17.54 -22.89
CA SER A 182 -6.60 -18.48 -21.76
C SER A 182 -5.81 -18.03 -20.54
N GLU A 183 -6.52 -17.73 -19.46
CA GLU A 183 -5.93 -17.42 -18.16
C GLU A 183 -5.46 -18.71 -17.43
N PRO A 184 -4.33 -18.68 -16.71
CA PRO A 184 -3.40 -17.57 -16.60
C PRO A 184 -2.55 -17.34 -17.86
N LEU A 185 -2.30 -16.07 -18.18
CA LEU A 185 -1.61 -15.64 -19.40
C LEU A 185 -0.09 -15.87 -19.31
N PHE A 186 0.47 -15.84 -18.10
CA PHE A 186 1.88 -16.04 -17.82
C PHE A 186 2.09 -16.61 -16.41
N GLU A 187 3.30 -17.11 -16.14
CA GLU A 187 3.73 -17.37 -14.76
C GLU A 187 4.13 -16.05 -14.09
N GLU A 188 5.17 -15.39 -14.63
CA GLU A 188 5.62 -14.08 -14.15
C GLU A 188 5.86 -13.11 -15.32
N LEU A 189 5.17 -11.96 -15.28
CA LEU A 189 5.47 -10.76 -16.06
C LEU A 189 6.41 -9.88 -15.24
N ASN A 190 7.71 -10.00 -15.50
CA ASN A 190 8.74 -9.25 -14.80
C ASN A 190 8.98 -7.89 -15.48
N ILE A 191 8.93 -6.83 -14.69
CA ILE A 191 9.12 -5.44 -15.10
C ILE A 191 10.27 -4.85 -14.25
N ALA A 192 11.50 -5.12 -14.66
CA ALA A 192 12.68 -4.62 -13.95
C ALA A 192 12.98 -3.18 -14.35
N ALA A 193 12.99 -2.25 -13.40
CA ALA A 193 13.24 -0.85 -13.65
C ALA A 193 14.27 -0.27 -12.67
N ALA A 194 15.05 0.70 -13.15
CA ALA A 194 15.89 1.53 -12.30
C ALA A 194 15.53 3.00 -12.47
N VAL A 195 15.47 3.73 -11.36
CA VAL A 195 15.18 5.17 -11.31
C VAL A 195 16.35 5.90 -10.63
N PRO A 196 16.87 7.01 -11.19
CA PRO A 196 17.99 7.78 -10.63
C PRO A 196 17.56 8.76 -9.52
N ALA A 197 16.63 8.33 -8.67
CA ALA A 197 16.12 9.12 -7.56
C ALA A 197 16.17 8.30 -6.27
N ARG A 198 16.78 8.86 -5.23
CA ARG A 198 16.78 8.26 -3.89
C ARG A 198 15.49 8.60 -3.15
N ASP A 199 15.10 7.68 -2.29
CA ASP A 199 13.98 7.89 -1.39
C ASP A 199 14.33 8.96 -0.34
N LEU A 200 13.33 9.80 -0.02
CA LEU A 200 13.43 10.84 1.00
C LEU A 200 12.60 10.44 2.22
N ASP A 201 13.28 10.06 3.29
CA ASP A 201 12.67 9.86 4.60
C ASP A 201 12.27 11.21 5.19
N LEU A 202 10.98 11.37 5.51
CA LEU A 202 10.44 12.61 6.07
C LEU A 202 10.64 12.74 7.58
N GLY A 203 11.24 11.74 8.23
CA GLY A 203 11.52 11.73 9.66
C GLY A 203 10.26 11.65 10.53
N ARG A 204 9.13 11.23 9.96
CA ARG A 204 7.85 11.22 10.66
C ARG A 204 7.03 9.95 10.44
N GLY A 205 7.10 9.04 11.41
CA GLY A 205 6.50 7.70 11.25
C GLY A 205 7.24 6.94 10.15
N ASP A 206 6.51 6.25 9.30
CA ASP A 206 7.05 5.51 8.15
C ASP A 206 7.07 6.33 6.85
N GLU A 207 6.65 7.60 6.91
CA GLU A 207 6.49 8.48 5.75
C GLU A 207 7.76 8.66 4.92
N ILE A 208 7.65 8.29 3.65
CA ILE A 208 8.74 8.31 2.67
C ILE A 208 8.23 8.86 1.34
N VAL A 209 9.05 9.67 0.67
CA VAL A 209 8.79 10.12 -0.70
C VAL A 209 9.69 9.30 -1.62
N SER A 210 9.10 8.39 -2.40
CA SER A 210 9.83 7.49 -3.29
C SER A 210 9.25 7.49 -4.69
N LEU A 211 10.05 7.93 -5.67
CA LEU A 211 9.71 7.76 -7.09
C LEU A 211 9.81 6.30 -7.54
N ALA A 212 10.68 5.51 -6.90
CA ALA A 212 10.78 4.07 -7.21
C ALA A 212 9.53 3.31 -6.75
N GLU A 213 9.01 3.60 -5.55
CA GLU A 213 7.76 3.03 -5.06
C GLU A 213 6.57 3.50 -5.90
N ALA A 214 6.47 4.80 -6.17
CA ALA A 214 5.40 5.33 -7.00
C ALA A 214 5.35 4.67 -8.39
N LEU A 215 6.52 4.43 -9.01
CA LEU A 215 6.61 3.71 -10.28
C LEU A 215 6.24 2.22 -10.15
N HIS A 216 6.63 1.56 -9.04
CA HIS A 216 6.23 0.18 -8.77
C HIS A 216 4.70 0.07 -8.76
N GLU A 217 4.05 0.95 -8.01
CA GLU A 217 2.60 0.98 -7.85
C GLU A 217 1.89 1.36 -9.16
N ASP A 218 2.39 2.35 -9.89
CA ASP A 218 1.89 2.71 -11.23
C ASP A 218 1.97 1.51 -12.19
N LEU A 219 3.13 0.86 -12.29
CA LEU A 219 3.32 -0.30 -13.17
C LEU A 219 2.40 -1.46 -12.79
N TYR A 220 2.33 -1.81 -11.50
CA TYR A 220 1.53 -2.95 -11.04
C TYR A 220 0.06 -2.76 -11.38
N PHE A 221 -0.54 -1.67 -10.89
CA PHE A 221 -1.98 -1.46 -11.04
C PHE A 221 -2.36 -1.10 -12.48
N SER A 222 -1.52 -0.42 -13.26
CA SER A 222 -1.81 -0.19 -14.69
C SER A 222 -1.79 -1.48 -15.50
N CYS A 223 -0.91 -2.42 -15.18
CA CYS A 223 -0.95 -3.73 -15.81
C CYS A 223 -2.22 -4.50 -15.40
N LEU A 224 -2.62 -4.46 -14.13
CA LEU A 224 -3.85 -5.09 -13.66
C LEU A 224 -5.08 -4.53 -14.40
N GLU A 225 -5.19 -3.20 -14.47
CA GLU A 225 -6.25 -2.47 -15.19
C GLU A 225 -6.28 -2.84 -16.68
N LEU A 226 -5.11 -2.95 -17.31
CA LEU A 226 -4.98 -3.37 -18.70
C LEU A 226 -5.50 -4.79 -18.94
N PHE A 227 -5.17 -5.75 -18.08
CA PHE A 227 -5.65 -7.13 -18.21
C PHE A 227 -7.15 -7.25 -17.88
N GLN A 228 -7.68 -6.44 -16.96
CA GLN A 228 -9.13 -6.35 -16.70
C GLN A 228 -9.86 -5.89 -17.96
N LYS A 229 -9.42 -4.77 -18.55
CA LYS A 229 -9.98 -4.24 -19.79
C LYS A 229 -9.90 -5.25 -20.94
N ARG A 230 -8.74 -5.91 -21.10
CA ARG A 230 -8.52 -6.91 -22.15
C ARG A 230 -9.50 -8.08 -22.02
N SER A 231 -9.76 -8.54 -20.80
CA SER A 231 -10.68 -9.64 -20.54
C SER A 231 -12.16 -9.23 -20.53
N GLY A 232 -12.47 -7.95 -20.77
CA GLY A 232 -13.83 -7.41 -20.74
C GLY A 232 -14.44 -7.31 -19.34
N ARG A 233 -13.62 -7.40 -18.28
CA ARG A 233 -14.05 -7.27 -16.89
C ARG A 233 -14.11 -5.81 -16.45
N PRO A 234 -15.00 -5.46 -15.50
CA PRO A 234 -15.00 -4.14 -14.90
C PRO A 234 -13.68 -3.88 -14.15
N LEU A 235 -13.31 -2.61 -14.02
CA LEU A 235 -12.13 -2.22 -13.25
C LEU A 235 -12.33 -2.59 -11.77
N GLY A 236 -11.29 -3.15 -11.17
CA GLY A 236 -11.35 -3.66 -9.79
C GLY A 236 -11.98 -5.06 -9.65
N ASP A 237 -12.27 -5.77 -10.75
CA ASP A 237 -12.66 -7.18 -10.68
C ASP A 237 -11.54 -8.02 -10.05
N ARG A 238 -11.89 -8.71 -8.97
CA ARG A 238 -10.99 -9.47 -8.11
C ARG A 238 -10.79 -10.94 -8.54
N HIS A 239 -11.49 -11.38 -9.59
CA HIS A 239 -11.39 -12.75 -10.14
C HIS A 239 -10.43 -12.83 -11.34
N LEU A 240 -9.84 -11.71 -11.75
CA LEU A 240 -8.88 -11.67 -12.84
C LEU A 240 -7.65 -12.53 -12.48
N GLN A 241 -7.25 -13.46 -13.36
CA GLN A 241 -6.12 -14.37 -13.14
C GLN A 241 -5.04 -14.31 -14.25
N PRO A 242 -4.28 -13.22 -14.41
CA PRO A 242 -3.31 -13.06 -15.50
C PRO A 242 -2.00 -13.81 -15.26
N GLY A 243 -1.70 -14.15 -14.00
CA GLY A 243 -0.36 -14.52 -13.53
C GLY A 243 0.25 -13.44 -12.64
N GLN A 244 1.51 -13.61 -12.22
CA GLN A 244 2.20 -12.63 -11.36
C GLN A 244 2.71 -11.44 -12.18
N ILE A 245 2.20 -10.25 -11.88
CA ILE A 245 2.75 -8.99 -12.40
C ILE A 245 3.78 -8.50 -11.39
N VAL A 246 5.05 -8.40 -11.78
CA VAL A 246 6.14 -8.09 -10.85
C VAL A 246 6.97 -6.91 -11.33
N PRO A 247 6.68 -5.70 -10.83
CA PRO A 247 7.60 -4.58 -10.90
C PRO A 247 8.78 -4.77 -9.92
N GLU A 248 9.99 -4.92 -10.46
CA GLU A 248 11.24 -4.90 -9.70
C GLU A 248 11.88 -3.52 -9.88
N VAL A 249 11.32 -2.52 -9.21
CA VAL A 249 11.78 -1.13 -9.30
C VAL A 249 12.78 -0.84 -8.19
N ARG A 250 13.94 -0.31 -8.55
CA ARG A 250 15.02 0.02 -7.59
C ARG A 250 15.67 1.35 -7.92
N HIS A 251 16.43 1.88 -6.97
CA HIS A 251 17.38 2.94 -7.27
C HIS A 251 18.49 2.43 -8.19
N GLY A 252 18.86 3.23 -9.19
CA GLY A 252 20.00 2.97 -10.06
C GLY A 252 20.55 4.26 -10.67
N PRO A 253 21.70 4.21 -11.37
CA PRO A 253 22.33 5.43 -11.87
C PRO A 253 21.60 6.07 -13.06
N LEU A 254 20.64 5.36 -13.66
CA LEU A 254 20.00 5.70 -14.93
C LEU A 254 18.53 5.28 -14.88
N CYS A 255 17.70 6.00 -15.64
CA CYS A 255 16.32 5.62 -15.90
C CYS A 255 16.29 4.53 -16.99
N GLU A 256 15.97 3.30 -16.61
CA GLU A 256 15.87 2.16 -17.54
C GLU A 256 14.76 1.20 -17.13
N ILE A 257 14.18 0.50 -18.11
CA ILE A 257 13.15 -0.50 -17.86
C ILE A 257 13.30 -1.68 -18.82
N ARG A 258 13.08 -2.89 -18.32
CA ARG A 258 13.04 -4.14 -19.07
C ARG A 258 11.80 -4.92 -18.71
N VAL A 259 11.07 -5.38 -19.71
CA VAL A 259 9.91 -6.27 -19.54
C VAL A 259 10.21 -7.63 -20.15
N SER A 260 10.01 -8.69 -19.37
CA SER A 260 10.29 -10.07 -19.78
C SER A 260 9.33 -11.05 -19.11
N LEU A 261 9.20 -12.24 -19.70
CA LEU A 261 8.50 -13.36 -19.07
C LEU A 261 9.50 -14.24 -18.33
N LYS A 262 9.17 -14.62 -17.10
CA LYS A 262 9.95 -15.54 -16.29
C LYS A 262 9.07 -16.71 -15.85
N SER A 263 9.71 -17.82 -15.51
CA SER A 263 9.06 -18.90 -14.78
C SER A 263 8.95 -18.54 -13.29
N PHE A 264 8.04 -19.22 -12.58
CA PHE A 264 7.92 -19.06 -11.13
C PHE A 264 9.25 -19.30 -10.43
N ASP A 265 9.57 -18.40 -9.50
CA ASP A 265 10.53 -18.70 -8.46
C ASP A 265 9.93 -19.78 -7.53
N ARG A 266 10.75 -20.76 -7.14
CA ARG A 266 10.39 -21.86 -6.25
C ARG A 266 11.00 -21.73 -4.86
N GLN A 267 11.80 -20.69 -4.61
CA GLN A 267 12.40 -20.46 -3.30
C GLN A 267 11.36 -19.88 -2.33
N ASP A 268 11.31 -20.43 -1.11
CA ASP A 268 10.53 -19.86 -0.02
C ASP A 268 11.22 -18.59 0.51
N ARG A 269 10.44 -17.68 1.13
CA ARG A 269 11.00 -16.54 1.84
C ARG A 269 11.94 -17.03 2.96
N GLY A 270 13.22 -16.64 2.84
CA GLY A 270 14.23 -16.80 3.87
C GLY A 270 14.19 -15.69 4.92
N GLY A 271 15.11 -15.73 5.88
CA GLY A 271 15.21 -14.74 6.94
C GLY A 271 15.78 -15.34 8.22
N PRO A 272 16.32 -14.50 9.13
CA PRO A 272 16.87 -14.99 10.39
C PRO A 272 15.76 -15.56 11.28
N LEU A 273 16.13 -16.54 12.12
CA LEU A 273 15.24 -17.03 13.17
C LEU A 273 15.12 -15.96 14.27
N GLN A 274 13.88 -15.68 14.68
CA GLN A 274 13.57 -14.65 15.67
C GLN A 274 12.71 -15.23 16.81
N SER A 275 12.75 -14.62 17.99
CA SER A 275 11.74 -14.90 19.02
C SER A 275 10.44 -14.22 18.62
N LEU A 276 9.30 -14.93 18.62
CA LEU A 276 8.02 -14.37 18.17
C LEU A 276 7.61 -13.09 18.93
N ASP A 277 7.87 -13.01 20.24
CA ASP A 277 7.51 -11.83 21.05
C ASP A 277 8.35 -10.59 20.73
N ARG A 278 9.44 -10.75 19.98
CA ARG A 278 10.41 -9.70 19.68
C ARG A 278 10.78 -9.68 18.19
N ALA A 279 9.98 -10.28 17.33
CA ALA A 279 10.25 -10.30 15.90
C ALA A 279 10.16 -8.87 15.37
N THR A 280 11.21 -8.40 14.70
CA THR A 280 11.31 -7.03 14.20
C THR A 280 11.11 -6.93 12.70
N GLU A 281 10.93 -8.07 12.04
CA GLU A 281 10.75 -8.19 10.59
C GLU A 281 9.98 -9.49 10.28
N PRO A 282 9.43 -9.65 9.06
CA PRO A 282 8.65 -10.82 8.70
C PRO A 282 9.48 -12.11 8.79
N LEU A 283 8.85 -13.18 9.31
CA LEU A 283 9.50 -14.47 9.56
C LEU A 283 9.89 -15.19 8.27
N SER A 284 10.85 -16.11 8.36
CA SER A 284 11.05 -17.09 7.29
C SER A 284 9.93 -18.13 7.27
N VAL A 285 9.64 -18.71 6.10
CA VAL A 285 8.64 -19.79 5.98
C VAL A 285 9.04 -21.00 6.82
N ALA A 286 10.33 -21.30 6.90
CA ALA A 286 10.85 -22.36 7.75
C ALA A 286 10.52 -22.13 9.24
N GLN A 287 10.63 -20.89 9.72
CA GLN A 287 10.22 -20.55 11.07
C GLN A 287 8.71 -20.71 11.27
N ILE A 288 7.88 -20.21 10.33
CA ILE A 288 6.41 -20.33 10.42
C ILE A 288 5.98 -21.79 10.57
N ARG A 289 6.54 -22.70 9.75
CA ARG A 289 6.30 -24.15 9.85
C ARG A 289 6.70 -24.71 11.22
N ALA A 290 7.89 -24.34 11.71
CA ALA A 290 8.36 -24.80 13.02
C ALA A 290 7.53 -24.26 14.21
N GLU A 291 6.87 -23.11 14.06
CA GLU A 291 5.93 -22.59 15.05
C GLU A 291 4.59 -23.34 14.99
N LEU A 292 4.08 -23.67 13.79
CA LEU A 292 2.90 -24.52 13.63
C LEU A 292 3.10 -25.92 14.24
N ASP A 293 4.27 -26.53 14.04
CA ASP A 293 4.60 -27.82 14.65
C ASP A 293 4.62 -27.75 16.18
N ARG A 294 5.08 -26.62 16.76
CA ARG A 294 5.08 -26.41 18.21
C ARG A 294 3.69 -26.17 18.79
N ILE A 295 2.79 -25.52 18.04
CA ILE A 295 1.38 -25.39 18.44
C ILE A 295 0.70 -26.77 18.49
N GLY A 296 1.11 -27.70 17.62
CA GLY A 296 0.58 -29.06 17.58
C GLY A 296 -0.82 -29.13 16.96
N GLY A 297 -1.59 -30.17 17.31
CA GLY A 297 -2.90 -30.44 16.73
C GLY A 297 -2.85 -31.22 15.41
N THR A 298 -4.01 -31.34 14.76
CA THR A 298 -4.13 -32.08 13.48
C THR A 298 -3.68 -31.20 12.31
N PRO A 299 -2.72 -31.66 11.48
CA PRO A 299 -2.26 -30.88 10.33
C PRO A 299 -3.32 -30.85 9.22
N LEU A 300 -3.43 -29.69 8.59
CA LEU A 300 -4.16 -29.47 7.33
C LEU A 300 -3.16 -28.94 6.30
N ALA A 301 -3.35 -29.29 5.03
CA ALA A 301 -2.44 -28.90 3.97
C ALA A 301 -3.17 -28.65 2.65
N ALA A 302 -2.69 -27.63 1.93
CA ALA A 302 -3.04 -27.33 0.55
C ALA A 302 -1.75 -26.95 -0.21
N GLN A 303 -1.88 -26.68 -1.51
CA GLN A 303 -0.76 -26.25 -2.34
C GLN A 303 -1.08 -24.96 -3.07
N SER A 304 -0.11 -24.07 -3.13
CA SER A 304 -0.18 -22.84 -3.91
C SER A 304 -0.07 -23.10 -5.41
N ARG A 305 -0.35 -22.09 -6.23
CA ARG A 305 -0.21 -22.19 -7.68
C ARG A 305 1.23 -22.50 -8.11
N ALA A 306 2.24 -21.95 -7.43
CA ALA A 306 3.64 -22.27 -7.64
C ALA A 306 4.15 -23.45 -6.77
N ALA A 307 3.24 -24.33 -6.33
CA ALA A 307 3.52 -25.60 -5.64
C ALA A 307 4.24 -25.48 -4.29
N ARG A 308 4.09 -24.34 -3.59
CA ARG A 308 4.46 -24.21 -2.18
C ARG A 308 3.38 -24.81 -1.30
N GLN A 309 3.78 -25.34 -0.15
CA GLN A 309 2.84 -25.85 0.85
C GLN A 309 2.13 -24.69 1.56
N VAL A 310 0.82 -24.80 1.68
CA VAL A 310 -0.02 -23.96 2.55
C VAL A 310 -0.42 -24.83 3.73
N GLU A 311 -0.01 -24.46 4.93
CA GLU A 311 -0.15 -25.30 6.13
C GLU A 311 -1.00 -24.64 7.20
N ALA A 312 -1.87 -25.43 7.82
CA ALA A 312 -2.65 -25.04 8.98
C ALA A 312 -2.64 -26.13 10.05
N ARG A 313 -3.10 -25.80 11.26
CA ARG A 313 -3.30 -26.74 12.36
C ARG A 313 -4.68 -26.57 12.96
N HIS A 314 -5.37 -27.68 13.22
CA HIS A 314 -6.56 -27.72 14.07
C HIS A 314 -6.17 -28.19 15.46
N HIS A 315 -6.14 -27.27 16.42
CA HIS A 315 -6.00 -27.59 17.83
C HIS A 315 -7.40 -27.84 18.41
N ARG A 316 -7.74 -29.10 18.67
CA ARG A 316 -9.03 -29.47 19.26
C ARG A 316 -8.95 -29.37 20.78
N GLY A 317 -9.77 -28.49 21.35
CA GLY A 317 -9.79 -28.20 22.78
C GLY A 317 -11.21 -27.93 23.29
N GLN A 318 -11.33 -26.98 24.21
CA GLN A 318 -12.54 -26.56 24.89
C GLN A 318 -13.12 -25.28 24.28
N GLY A 319 -14.41 -25.06 24.53
CA GLY A 319 -15.12 -23.87 24.11
C GLY A 319 -15.64 -23.92 22.67
N LYS A 320 -16.16 -22.79 22.19
CA LYS A 320 -16.66 -22.61 20.83
C LYS A 320 -15.47 -22.44 19.88
N PRO A 321 -15.39 -23.20 18.77
CA PRO A 321 -14.27 -23.12 17.84
C PRO A 321 -14.23 -21.78 17.10
N VAL A 322 -13.01 -21.30 16.85
CA VAL A 322 -12.73 -20.14 15.99
C VAL A 322 -11.73 -20.51 14.88
N MET A 323 -11.84 -19.85 13.73
CA MET A 323 -10.82 -19.89 12.70
C MET A 323 -9.96 -18.63 12.79
N ILE A 324 -8.64 -18.78 12.66
CA ILE A 324 -7.67 -17.69 12.65
C ILE A 324 -6.87 -17.80 11.35
N SER A 325 -6.91 -16.77 10.51
CA SER A 325 -6.10 -16.71 9.29
C SER A 325 -5.24 -15.46 9.23
N ALA A 326 -4.13 -15.56 8.51
CA ALA A 326 -3.24 -14.45 8.20
C ALA A 326 -2.50 -14.71 6.88
N GLY A 327 -1.86 -13.67 6.35
CA GLY A 327 -1.04 -13.78 5.14
C GLY A 327 -1.84 -14.15 3.89
N GLN A 328 -3.13 -13.82 3.84
CA GLN A 328 -3.93 -13.86 2.61
C GLN A 328 -3.36 -12.87 1.59
N HIS A 329 -3.11 -11.64 2.05
CA HIS A 329 -2.30 -10.66 1.36
C HIS A 329 -0.90 -10.72 1.94
N ALA A 330 0.08 -11.09 1.12
CA ALA A 330 1.36 -11.52 1.67
C ALA A 330 2.33 -10.37 1.98
N ASN A 331 2.04 -9.16 1.52
CA ASN A 331 2.74 -7.93 1.91
C ASN A 331 2.27 -7.39 3.28
N GLU A 332 1.14 -7.87 3.80
CA GLU A 332 0.61 -7.55 5.13
C GLU A 332 1.19 -8.55 6.15
N THR A 333 2.28 -8.18 6.82
CA THR A 333 3.18 -9.17 7.44
C THR A 333 3.12 -9.26 8.97
N THR A 334 2.62 -8.25 9.67
CA THR A 334 2.35 -8.35 11.11
C THR A 334 1.25 -9.34 11.48
N PRO A 335 0.19 -9.57 10.66
CA PRO A 335 -0.79 -10.65 10.86
C PRO A 335 -0.17 -12.01 11.15
N VAL A 336 0.86 -12.41 10.39
CA VAL A 336 1.47 -13.75 10.48
C VAL A 336 2.02 -14.01 11.89
N VAL A 337 2.77 -13.03 12.42
CA VAL A 337 3.37 -13.13 13.76
C VAL A 337 2.29 -13.02 14.84
N GLY A 338 1.33 -12.10 14.68
CA GLY A 338 0.23 -11.93 15.62
C GLY A 338 -0.62 -13.19 15.78
N ALA A 339 -0.94 -13.84 14.67
CA ALA A 339 -1.71 -15.08 14.63
C ALA A 339 -0.99 -16.24 15.35
N LEU A 340 0.31 -16.44 15.06
CA LEU A 340 1.12 -17.47 15.71
C LEU A 340 1.25 -17.25 17.23
N ARG A 341 1.50 -16.01 17.66
CA ARG A 341 1.58 -15.67 19.10
C ARG A 341 0.26 -15.90 19.82
N ALA A 342 -0.86 -15.58 19.20
CA ALA A 342 -2.18 -15.82 19.77
C ALA A 342 -2.48 -17.32 19.85
N ALA A 343 -2.21 -18.08 18.78
CA ALA A 343 -2.39 -19.52 18.73
C ALA A 343 -1.59 -20.26 19.83
N HIS A 344 -0.35 -19.85 20.09
CA HIS A 344 0.43 -20.39 21.23
C HIS A 344 -0.27 -20.18 22.57
N ARG A 345 -0.84 -18.99 22.84
CA ARG A 345 -1.58 -18.74 24.09
C ARG A 345 -2.88 -19.51 24.17
N LEU A 346 -3.59 -19.65 23.05
CA LEU A 346 -4.83 -20.41 22.98
C LEU A 346 -4.60 -21.91 23.17
N ALA A 347 -3.52 -22.46 22.63
CA ALA A 347 -3.13 -23.86 22.84
C ALA A 347 -2.81 -24.15 24.32
N LEU A 348 -2.13 -23.23 25.01
CA LEU A 348 -1.87 -23.34 26.46
C LEU A 348 -3.15 -23.29 27.32
N GLN A 349 -4.21 -22.66 26.80
CA GLN A 349 -5.53 -22.60 27.43
C GLN A 349 -6.43 -23.76 27.02
N ASP A 350 -5.91 -24.71 26.22
CA ASP A 350 -6.67 -25.83 25.67
C ASP A 350 -7.92 -25.36 24.91
N ALA A 351 -7.83 -24.28 24.12
CA ALA A 351 -8.95 -23.78 23.31
C ALA A 351 -9.13 -24.57 21.99
N ASP A 352 -10.35 -24.63 21.47
CA ASP A 352 -10.63 -25.16 20.12
C ASP A 352 -10.43 -24.06 19.06
N PHE A 353 -9.46 -24.24 18.17
CA PHE A 353 -9.21 -23.30 17.07
C PHE A 353 -8.50 -23.93 15.88
N VAL A 354 -8.69 -23.35 14.70
CA VAL A 354 -7.85 -23.59 13.52
C VAL A 354 -6.99 -22.37 13.25
N ILE A 355 -5.69 -22.58 12.97
CA ILE A 355 -4.74 -21.53 12.61
C ILE A 355 -4.15 -21.78 11.21
N SER A 356 -4.33 -20.82 10.31
CA SER A 356 -3.74 -20.76 8.96
C SER A 356 -2.93 -19.47 8.81
N PRO A 357 -1.66 -19.44 9.28
CA PRO A 357 -0.93 -18.19 9.51
C PRO A 357 -0.32 -17.61 8.23
N LEU A 358 -0.27 -18.37 7.14
CA LEU A 358 0.28 -17.95 5.85
C LEU A 358 -0.50 -18.61 4.71
N GLU A 359 -1.54 -17.94 4.23
CA GLU A 359 -2.40 -18.49 3.18
C GLU A 359 -1.85 -18.28 1.76
N ASN A 360 -1.09 -17.22 1.51
CA ASN A 360 -0.49 -16.91 0.21
C ASN A 360 1.06 -17.00 0.25
N PRO A 361 1.64 -18.23 0.27
CA PRO A 361 3.09 -18.40 0.34
C PRO A 361 3.81 -17.96 -0.94
N ASP A 362 3.12 -17.93 -2.08
CA ASP A 362 3.71 -17.46 -3.36
C ASP A 362 3.89 -15.95 -3.34
N GLY A 363 2.88 -15.20 -2.91
CA GLY A 363 3.00 -13.78 -2.64
C GLY A 363 4.06 -13.50 -1.57
N TYR A 364 4.18 -14.35 -0.55
CA TYR A 364 5.13 -14.13 0.55
C TYR A 364 6.60 -14.32 0.14
N ALA A 365 6.85 -15.30 -0.73
CA ALA A 365 8.14 -15.45 -1.39
C ALA A 365 8.47 -14.24 -2.26
N LEU A 366 7.50 -13.77 -3.06
CA LEU A 366 7.66 -12.56 -3.86
C LEU A 366 7.93 -11.31 -3.00
N HIS A 367 7.20 -11.15 -1.89
CA HIS A 367 7.42 -10.09 -0.92
C HIS A 367 8.86 -10.12 -0.39
N GLY A 368 9.36 -11.31 -0.02
CA GLY A 368 10.77 -11.50 0.37
C GLY A 368 11.76 -11.02 -0.68
N ARG A 369 11.58 -11.46 -1.93
CA ARG A 369 12.43 -11.06 -3.07
C ARG A 369 12.44 -9.55 -3.31
N LEU A 370 11.27 -8.92 -3.22
CA LEU A 370 11.15 -7.48 -3.43
C LEU A 370 11.72 -6.66 -2.26
N CYS A 371 11.57 -7.12 -1.01
CA CYS A 371 12.18 -6.48 0.15
C CYS A 371 13.72 -6.43 0.11
N GLU A 372 14.38 -7.38 -0.59
CA GLU A 372 15.83 -7.33 -0.78
C GLU A 372 16.26 -6.10 -1.60
N LEU A 373 15.38 -5.59 -2.46
CA LEU A 373 15.61 -4.41 -3.28
C LEU A 373 15.15 -3.14 -2.57
N THR A 374 13.93 -3.16 -2.04
CA THR A 374 13.25 -1.98 -1.51
C THR A 374 12.43 -2.35 -0.27
N PRO A 375 13.07 -2.51 0.90
CA PRO A 375 12.42 -3.07 2.10
C PRO A 375 11.28 -2.21 2.64
N ARG A 376 11.28 -0.90 2.35
CA ARG A 376 10.29 0.08 2.82
C ARG A 376 9.20 0.40 1.79
N HIS A 377 9.05 -0.40 0.73
CA HIS A 377 7.98 -0.20 -0.26
C HIS A 377 6.74 -1.05 0.07
N MET A 378 5.53 -0.59 -0.30
CA MET A 378 4.25 -1.29 -0.03
C MET A 378 4.18 -2.66 -0.71
N LEU A 379 4.78 -2.76 -1.90
CA LEU A 379 4.95 -3.99 -2.66
C LEU A 379 3.60 -4.69 -2.94
N HIS A 380 2.60 -3.95 -3.40
CA HIS A 380 1.27 -4.51 -3.72
C HIS A 380 1.33 -5.63 -4.79
N ALA A 381 2.41 -5.71 -5.56
CA ALA A 381 2.67 -6.87 -6.42
C ALA A 381 2.68 -8.22 -5.68
N ALA A 382 3.00 -8.21 -4.38
CA ALA A 382 2.99 -9.38 -3.51
C ALA A 382 1.68 -9.59 -2.72
N ARG A 383 0.70 -8.68 -2.86
CA ARG A 383 -0.62 -8.81 -2.22
C ARG A 383 -1.40 -10.00 -2.79
N TYR A 384 -1.36 -10.16 -4.11
CA TYR A 384 -2.18 -11.13 -4.86
C TYR A 384 -1.49 -12.50 -4.96
N THR A 385 -2.23 -13.54 -5.33
CA THR A 385 -1.67 -14.89 -5.45
C THR A 385 -0.83 -15.04 -6.73
N ALA A 386 -0.20 -16.20 -6.94
CA ALA A 386 0.50 -16.46 -8.21
C ALA A 386 -0.41 -16.59 -9.44
N LEU A 387 -1.74 -16.63 -9.26
CA LEU A 387 -2.69 -16.45 -10.36
C LEU A 387 -2.94 -14.98 -10.69
N GLY A 388 -2.61 -14.04 -9.79
CA GLY A 388 -2.94 -12.61 -9.91
C GLY A 388 -4.32 -12.23 -9.36
N ASP A 389 -5.06 -13.18 -8.77
CA ASP A 389 -6.37 -12.94 -8.14
C ASP A 389 -6.27 -12.60 -6.64
N ASP A 390 -7.34 -12.01 -6.11
CA ASP A 390 -7.53 -11.83 -4.68
C ASP A 390 -8.05 -13.15 -4.09
N LEU A 391 -7.26 -13.75 -3.19
CA LEU A 391 -7.57 -15.07 -2.60
C LEU A 391 -8.96 -15.09 -1.94
N GLU A 392 -9.45 -13.95 -1.42
CA GLU A 392 -10.76 -13.88 -0.79
C GLU A 392 -11.89 -14.22 -1.77
N TYR A 393 -11.76 -13.78 -3.02
CA TYR A 393 -12.82 -13.82 -4.03
C TYR A 393 -12.75 -15.05 -4.94
N ARG A 394 -11.79 -15.96 -4.74
CA ARG A 394 -11.67 -17.16 -5.56
C ARG A 394 -12.87 -18.10 -5.37
N GLU A 395 -13.61 -18.33 -6.45
CA GLU A 395 -14.73 -19.27 -6.53
C GLU A 395 -14.33 -20.64 -7.14
N ALA A 396 -15.14 -21.67 -6.92
CA ALA A 396 -14.83 -23.07 -7.23
C ALA A 396 -15.03 -23.49 -8.70
N ALA A 397 -14.67 -22.64 -9.68
CA ALA A 397 -14.74 -23.01 -11.10
C ALA A 397 -13.57 -23.93 -11.57
N GLY A 398 -12.51 -24.05 -10.76
CA GLY A 398 -11.30 -24.83 -11.04
C GLY A 398 -10.55 -25.28 -9.78
N ALA A 399 -9.22 -25.48 -9.86
CA ALA A 399 -8.42 -25.83 -8.70
C ALA A 399 -8.38 -24.69 -7.67
N LEU A 400 -8.75 -24.97 -6.42
CA LEU A 400 -8.82 -23.96 -5.36
C LEU A 400 -7.44 -23.49 -4.85
N PHE A 401 -6.38 -24.26 -5.10
CA PHE A 401 -5.01 -24.01 -4.65
C PHE A 401 -4.97 -23.58 -3.17
N GLU A 402 -4.47 -22.38 -2.88
CA GLU A 402 -4.36 -21.83 -1.53
C GLU A 402 -5.71 -21.79 -0.81
N LYS A 403 -6.82 -21.50 -1.51
CA LYS A 403 -8.16 -21.35 -0.92
C LYS A 403 -8.68 -22.65 -0.30
N GLU A 404 -8.15 -23.79 -0.74
CA GLU A 404 -8.50 -25.11 -0.20
C GLU A 404 -8.25 -25.20 1.31
N ILE A 405 -7.23 -24.51 1.83
CA ILE A 405 -6.93 -24.54 3.28
C ILE A 405 -8.11 -24.01 4.11
N ARG A 406 -8.85 -23.01 3.60
CA ARG A 406 -10.02 -22.46 4.28
C ARG A 406 -11.21 -23.41 4.25
N ARG A 407 -11.45 -24.07 3.12
CA ARG A 407 -12.51 -25.09 3.01
C ARG A 407 -12.27 -26.24 3.99
N GLN A 408 -11.02 -26.70 4.10
CA GLN A 408 -10.64 -27.70 5.11
C GLN A 408 -10.84 -27.16 6.53
N ALA A 409 -10.35 -25.97 6.84
CA ALA A 409 -10.48 -25.34 8.15
C ALA A 409 -11.94 -25.19 8.60
N GLU A 410 -12.83 -24.75 7.71
CA GLU A 410 -14.27 -24.65 7.96
C GLU A 410 -14.88 -26.03 8.23
N ALA A 411 -14.57 -27.02 7.39
CA ALA A 411 -15.13 -28.36 7.47
C ALA A 411 -14.74 -29.09 8.76
N VAL A 412 -13.49 -28.95 9.23
CA VAL A 412 -13.01 -29.67 10.43
C VAL A 412 -13.38 -28.97 11.73
N SER A 413 -13.49 -27.64 11.73
CA SER A 413 -13.76 -26.87 12.95
C SER A 413 -15.25 -26.65 13.21
N GLY A 414 -16.05 -26.46 12.16
CA GLY A 414 -17.43 -25.96 12.32
C GLY A 414 -17.50 -24.58 12.99
N ALA A 415 -16.40 -23.80 12.95
CA ALA A 415 -16.32 -22.49 13.56
C ALA A 415 -17.38 -21.54 12.97
N ARG A 416 -17.96 -20.70 13.82
CA ARG A 416 -18.88 -19.62 13.40
C ARG A 416 -18.31 -18.22 13.50
N LEU A 417 -17.06 -18.11 13.94
CA LEU A 417 -16.26 -16.89 13.93
C LEU A 417 -14.94 -17.16 13.21
N HIS A 418 -14.67 -16.35 12.19
CA HIS A 418 -13.39 -16.30 11.48
C HIS A 418 -12.71 -14.97 11.79
N ILE A 419 -11.53 -15.03 12.40
CA ILE A 419 -10.66 -13.90 12.69
C ILE A 419 -9.61 -13.85 11.58
N ASN A 420 -9.83 -12.98 10.60
CA ASN A 420 -9.01 -12.85 9.39
C ASN A 420 -8.11 -11.62 9.51
N LEU A 421 -6.83 -11.85 9.82
CA LEU A 421 -5.91 -10.77 10.11
C LEU A 421 -5.31 -10.18 8.84
N HIS A 422 -5.43 -8.86 8.71
CA HIS A 422 -4.97 -8.06 7.59
C HIS A 422 -4.21 -6.79 8.05
N GLY A 423 -3.59 -6.13 7.09
CA GLY A 423 -2.90 -4.86 7.19
C GLY A 423 -3.10 -4.01 5.95
N TYR A 424 -2.54 -2.80 5.94
CA TYR A 424 -2.64 -1.87 4.82
C TYR A 424 -1.46 -0.87 4.83
N PRO A 425 -1.33 0.01 3.81
CA PRO A 425 -0.23 0.99 3.73
C PRO A 425 0.03 1.76 5.02
N ALA A 426 1.29 1.75 5.48
CA ALA A 426 1.73 2.49 6.66
C ALA A 426 2.10 3.97 6.38
N HIS A 427 2.19 4.34 5.10
CA HIS A 427 2.44 5.69 4.60
C HIS A 427 1.61 5.98 3.34
N GLU A 428 1.75 7.18 2.78
CA GLU A 428 0.95 7.62 1.63
C GLU A 428 1.14 6.75 0.37
N TRP A 429 0.03 6.21 -0.14
CA TRP A 429 -0.01 5.46 -1.39
C TRP A 429 -0.33 6.34 -2.60
N THR A 430 0.60 6.42 -3.57
CA THR A 430 0.45 7.27 -4.76
C THR A 430 0.70 6.53 -6.07
N ARG A 431 0.03 7.00 -7.13
CA ARG A 431 0.16 6.57 -8.53
C ARG A 431 0.24 7.79 -9.46
N PRO A 432 1.36 8.53 -9.46
CA PRO A 432 1.48 9.83 -10.11
C PRO A 432 1.25 9.77 -11.62
N LEU A 433 1.57 8.68 -12.31
CA LEU A 433 1.42 8.62 -13.76
C LEU A 433 0.00 8.24 -14.21
N THR A 434 -0.89 7.91 -13.27
CA THR A 434 -2.31 7.59 -13.52
C THR A 434 -3.28 8.34 -12.60
N GLY A 435 -3.02 9.62 -12.32
CA GLY A 435 -3.97 10.48 -11.62
C GLY A 435 -3.64 10.79 -10.15
N TYR A 436 -2.46 10.40 -9.68
CA TYR A 436 -1.98 10.51 -8.29
C TYR A 436 -2.70 9.59 -7.29
N ILE A 437 -4.03 9.63 -7.26
CA ILE A 437 -4.82 8.78 -6.38
C ILE A 437 -5.01 7.40 -7.02
N PRO A 438 -4.72 6.31 -6.30
CA PRO A 438 -5.01 4.97 -6.78
C PRO A 438 -6.51 4.79 -7.05
N ARG A 439 -6.87 4.56 -8.32
CA ARG A 439 -8.25 4.33 -8.77
C ARG A 439 -8.91 3.20 -7.96
N ASN A 440 -10.14 3.41 -7.51
CA ASN A 440 -10.92 2.51 -6.65
C ASN A 440 -10.34 2.27 -5.23
N PHE A 441 -9.22 2.89 -4.88
CA PHE A 441 -8.58 2.74 -3.56
C PHE A 441 -8.33 4.08 -2.86
N ALA A 442 -9.03 5.15 -3.25
CA ALA A 442 -8.85 6.49 -2.68
C ALA A 442 -8.88 6.53 -1.14
N MET A 443 -9.75 5.72 -0.51
CA MET A 443 -9.86 5.62 0.96
C MET A 443 -8.65 4.97 1.66
N TRP A 444 -7.76 4.33 0.91
CA TRP A 444 -6.54 3.65 1.38
C TRP A 444 -5.28 4.48 1.17
N THR A 445 -5.39 5.63 0.51
CA THR A 445 -4.27 6.54 0.21
C THR A 445 -3.50 6.95 1.45
N LEU A 446 -4.17 7.18 2.59
CA LEU A 446 -3.56 7.66 3.82
C LEU A 446 -3.77 6.71 5.02
N PRO A 447 -2.76 6.56 5.89
CA PRO A 447 -2.90 5.91 7.20
C PRO A 447 -3.96 6.57 8.07
N LYS A 448 -4.82 5.77 8.70
CA LYS A 448 -5.97 6.19 9.51
C LYS A 448 -6.17 5.37 10.79
N GLY A 449 -5.09 4.82 11.34
CA GLY A 449 -5.10 3.98 12.53
C GLY A 449 -5.34 2.51 12.24
N PHE A 450 -5.34 1.71 13.29
CA PHE A 450 -5.83 0.35 13.29
C PHE A 450 -7.36 0.34 13.31
N PHE A 451 -7.97 -0.28 12.30
CA PHE A 451 -9.43 -0.34 12.19
C PHE A 451 -9.93 -1.76 11.94
N LEU A 452 -11.21 -1.99 12.23
CA LEU A 452 -11.81 -3.31 12.21
C LEU A 452 -13.01 -3.34 11.25
N ILE A 453 -13.08 -4.38 10.43
CA ILE A 453 -14.24 -4.67 9.59
C ILE A 453 -14.88 -5.95 10.13
N LEU A 454 -16.19 -5.95 10.35
CA LEU A 454 -16.91 -7.14 10.76
C LEU A 454 -18.01 -7.44 9.76
N ARG A 455 -17.78 -8.47 8.95
CA ARG A 455 -18.77 -9.01 8.04
C ARG A 455 -19.65 -10.01 8.77
N TYR A 456 -20.96 -9.91 8.56
CA TYR A 456 -21.94 -10.78 9.20
C TYR A 456 -23.00 -11.27 8.23
N ARG A 457 -23.54 -12.47 8.43
CA ARG A 457 -24.68 -12.97 7.66
C ARG A 457 -26.00 -12.40 8.14
N GLU A 458 -27.05 -12.49 7.32
CA GLU A 458 -28.41 -12.17 7.74
C GLU A 458 -28.75 -12.85 9.08
N GLY A 459 -29.33 -12.07 10.01
CA GLY A 459 -29.67 -12.53 11.37
C GLY A 459 -28.55 -12.40 12.42
N TRP A 460 -27.30 -12.10 12.02
CA TRP A 460 -26.15 -12.04 12.95
C TRP A 460 -25.76 -10.63 13.41
N LYS A 461 -26.50 -9.59 12.98
CA LYS A 461 -26.15 -8.19 13.24
C LYS A 461 -25.94 -7.88 14.73
N ALA A 462 -26.83 -8.34 15.62
CA ALA A 462 -26.73 -8.06 17.05
C ALA A 462 -25.48 -8.71 17.67
N THR A 463 -25.20 -9.96 17.32
CA THR A 463 -23.99 -10.70 17.72
C THR A 463 -22.73 -10.01 17.19
N ALA A 464 -22.77 -9.49 15.96
CA ALA A 464 -21.67 -8.75 15.37
C ALA A 464 -21.38 -7.45 16.14
N GLN A 465 -22.42 -6.67 16.46
CA GLN A 465 -22.29 -5.45 17.25
C GLN A 465 -21.71 -5.73 18.64
N GLU A 466 -22.20 -6.76 19.33
CA GLU A 466 -21.68 -7.15 20.64
C GLU A 466 -20.21 -7.61 20.57
N LEU A 467 -19.84 -8.40 19.55
CA LEU A 467 -18.47 -8.82 19.33
C LEU A 467 -17.54 -7.62 19.11
N MET A 468 -17.94 -6.68 18.24
CA MET A 468 -17.15 -5.49 17.94
C MET A 468 -16.94 -4.61 19.18
N GLU A 469 -17.99 -4.39 19.97
CA GLU A 469 -17.92 -3.59 21.20
C GLU A 469 -16.92 -4.20 22.21
N ARG A 470 -17.03 -5.52 22.43
CA ARG A 470 -16.15 -6.24 23.38
C ARG A 470 -14.70 -6.26 22.91
N VAL A 471 -14.47 -6.49 21.61
CA VAL A 471 -13.13 -6.49 21.03
C VAL A 471 -12.50 -5.10 21.16
N THR A 472 -13.18 -4.05 20.71
CA THR A 472 -12.65 -2.68 20.78
C THR A 472 -12.43 -2.20 22.22
N THR A 473 -13.29 -2.61 23.16
CA THR A 473 -13.07 -2.37 24.59
C THR A 473 -11.77 -3.01 25.08
N ALA A 474 -11.54 -4.29 24.76
CA ALA A 474 -10.31 -4.97 25.15
C ALA A 474 -9.05 -4.37 24.52
N LEU A 475 -9.17 -3.81 23.30
CA LEU A 475 -8.05 -3.15 22.62
C LEU A 475 -7.59 -1.85 23.28
N LEU A 476 -8.41 -1.23 24.14
CA LEU A 476 -7.99 -0.06 24.94
C LEU A 476 -6.85 -0.39 25.91
N GLU A 477 -6.69 -1.66 26.30
CA GLU A 477 -5.63 -2.12 27.19
C GLU A 477 -4.30 -2.37 26.45
N VAL A 478 -4.27 -2.22 25.12
CA VAL A 478 -3.04 -2.37 24.33
C VAL A 478 -2.25 -1.07 24.35
N GLU A 479 -1.09 -1.11 25.00
CA GLU A 479 -0.19 0.03 25.17
C GLU A 479 0.09 0.75 23.83
N GLY A 480 -0.21 2.05 23.77
CA GLY A 480 0.08 2.93 22.64
C GLY A 480 -0.88 2.83 21.46
N LEU A 481 -1.81 1.86 21.44
CA LEU A 481 -2.68 1.61 20.28
C LEU A 481 -3.76 2.69 20.13
N ALA A 482 -4.39 3.12 21.23
CA ALA A 482 -5.39 4.18 21.20
C ALA A 482 -4.76 5.53 20.80
N GLU A 483 -3.55 5.82 21.28
CA GLU A 483 -2.81 7.03 20.92
C GLU A 483 -2.37 7.02 19.44
N LEU A 484 -1.94 5.86 18.93
CA LEU A 484 -1.64 5.67 17.51
C LEU A 484 -2.85 6.02 16.65
N ASN A 485 -4.02 5.45 16.99
CA ASN A 485 -5.27 5.70 16.28
C ASN A 485 -5.67 7.17 16.32
N ALA A 486 -5.69 7.78 17.52
CA ALA A 486 -6.04 9.18 17.68
C ALA A 486 -5.14 10.09 16.82
N ARG A 487 -3.83 9.83 16.82
CA ARG A 487 -2.84 10.59 16.03
C ARG A 487 -3.08 10.45 14.53
N GLN A 488 -3.21 9.23 14.01
CA GLN A 488 -3.40 9.01 12.58
C GLN A 488 -4.75 9.50 12.09
N ILE A 489 -5.83 9.31 12.84
CA ILE A 489 -7.17 9.83 12.50
C ILE A 489 -7.17 11.37 12.47
N ALA A 490 -6.51 12.02 13.44
CA ALA A 490 -6.40 13.47 13.44
C ALA A 490 -5.66 13.98 12.19
N LEU A 491 -4.57 13.32 11.80
CA LEU A 491 -3.81 13.68 10.61
C LEU A 491 -4.60 13.41 9.32
N TYR A 492 -5.26 12.25 9.23
CA TYR A 492 -6.14 11.90 8.12
C TYR A 492 -7.23 12.96 7.92
N ARG A 493 -7.88 13.41 9.00
CA ARG A 493 -8.94 14.43 8.91
C ARG A 493 -8.49 15.76 8.32
N ILE A 494 -7.23 16.14 8.57
CA ILE A 494 -6.65 17.37 8.02
C ILE A 494 -6.47 17.26 6.50
N HIS A 495 -6.02 16.11 6.01
CA HIS A 495 -5.56 15.94 4.63
C HIS A 495 -6.54 15.18 3.71
N ALA A 496 -7.52 14.46 4.24
CA ALA A 496 -8.47 13.67 3.48
C ALA A 496 -9.94 13.98 3.80
N GLY A 497 -10.22 14.57 4.96
CA GLY A 497 -11.59 14.78 5.47
C GLY A 497 -12.07 13.63 6.34
N GLU A 498 -13.38 13.33 6.31
CA GLU A 498 -13.94 12.27 7.14
C GLU A 498 -13.52 10.87 6.67
N THR A 499 -13.39 9.93 7.60
CA THR A 499 -12.93 8.56 7.32
C THR A 499 -14.02 7.69 6.68
N GLY A 500 -15.30 8.00 6.91
CA GLY A 500 -16.45 7.18 6.49
C GLY A 500 -16.70 5.94 7.37
N PHE A 501 -15.96 5.78 8.47
CA PHE A 501 -16.11 4.68 9.43
C PHE A 501 -16.88 5.12 10.68
N GLU A 502 -17.60 4.18 11.29
CA GLU A 502 -18.15 4.38 12.63
C GLU A 502 -17.00 4.34 13.65
N MET A 503 -17.02 5.23 14.64
CA MET A 503 -16.02 5.23 15.70
C MET A 503 -16.56 4.49 16.93
N ILE A 504 -15.97 3.34 17.26
CA ILE A 504 -16.32 2.54 18.44
C ILE A 504 -15.10 2.48 19.36
N ASN A 505 -15.22 2.99 20.59
CA ASN A 505 -14.14 3.03 21.58
C ASN A 505 -12.81 3.62 21.04
N GLY A 506 -12.87 4.58 20.12
CA GLY A 506 -11.70 5.22 19.51
C GLY A 506 -11.10 4.47 18.30
N PHE A 507 -11.71 3.37 17.88
CA PHE A 507 -11.33 2.59 16.69
C PHE A 507 -12.29 2.84 15.53
N PRO A 508 -11.81 3.09 14.30
CA PRO A 508 -12.67 3.06 13.13
C PRO A 508 -13.19 1.62 12.93
N CYS A 509 -14.49 1.48 12.71
CA CYS A 509 -15.18 0.21 12.59
C CYS A 509 -16.14 0.24 11.40
N TYR A 510 -16.25 -0.89 10.70
CA TYR A 510 -17.21 -1.07 9.61
C TYR A 510 -17.93 -2.39 9.76
N LEU A 511 -19.23 -2.34 10.01
CA LEU A 511 -20.09 -3.51 10.08
C LEU A 511 -20.89 -3.63 8.78
N GLN A 512 -20.77 -4.77 8.10
CA GLN A 512 -21.42 -4.99 6.81
C GLN A 512 -22.06 -6.37 6.74
N GLN A 513 -23.31 -6.44 6.27
CA GLN A 513 -23.91 -7.73 5.93
C GLN A 513 -23.25 -8.29 4.66
N ASP A 514 -22.77 -9.52 4.71
CA ASP A 514 -22.17 -10.24 3.58
C ASP A 514 -22.53 -11.73 3.64
N ASP A 515 -23.51 -12.13 2.82
CA ASP A 515 -24.03 -13.50 2.80
C ASP A 515 -23.22 -14.45 1.90
N ARG A 516 -22.13 -13.97 1.28
CA ARG A 516 -21.23 -14.81 0.46
C ARG A 516 -20.38 -15.73 1.33
N HIS A 517 -20.09 -15.32 2.56
CA HIS A 517 -19.26 -16.09 3.48
C HIS A 517 -20.06 -17.26 4.08
N SER A 518 -19.43 -18.44 4.15
CA SER A 518 -19.99 -19.61 4.82
C SER A 518 -19.99 -19.45 6.34
N VAL A 519 -18.91 -18.89 6.90
CA VAL A 519 -18.78 -18.56 8.32
C VAL A 519 -19.64 -17.33 8.65
N PRO A 520 -20.56 -17.39 9.63
CA PRO A 520 -21.51 -16.30 9.89
C PRO A 520 -20.91 -14.96 10.32
N LEU A 521 -19.76 -14.97 10.99
CA LEU A 521 -19.04 -13.78 11.40
C LEU A 521 -17.59 -13.85 10.90
N THR A 522 -17.15 -12.80 10.21
CA THR A 522 -15.74 -12.63 9.81
C THR A 522 -15.23 -11.29 10.32
N LEU A 523 -14.41 -11.33 11.37
CA LEU A 523 -13.70 -10.17 11.90
C LEU A 523 -12.40 -10.00 11.13
N ILE A 524 -12.25 -8.85 10.49
CA ILE A 524 -11.12 -8.46 9.66
C ILE A 524 -10.40 -7.29 10.34
N THR A 525 -9.08 -7.37 10.44
CA THR A 525 -8.26 -6.31 11.04
C THR A 525 -7.52 -5.54 9.97
N GLU A 526 -7.31 -4.24 10.13
CA GLU A 526 -6.55 -3.45 9.15
C GLU A 526 -5.55 -2.58 9.91
N TYR A 527 -4.32 -3.10 10.11
CA TYR A 527 -3.21 -2.37 10.75
C TYR A 527 -2.31 -1.71 9.69
N PRO A 528 -1.87 -0.45 9.88
CA PRO A 528 -0.93 0.20 8.97
C PRO A 528 0.45 -0.47 9.08
N ASP A 529 0.68 -1.51 8.30
CA ASP A 529 1.77 -2.48 8.50
C ASP A 529 2.61 -2.80 7.27
N GLU A 530 2.10 -2.50 6.07
CA GLU A 530 2.91 -2.61 4.87
C GLU A 530 4.06 -1.62 5.05
N THR A 531 5.30 -2.13 4.99
CA THR A 531 6.57 -1.38 5.08
C THR A 531 7.15 -1.08 6.46
N ILE A 532 6.55 -1.60 7.55
CA ILE A 532 7.06 -1.33 8.91
C ILE A 532 8.06 -2.38 9.40
N TYR A 533 9.05 -1.96 10.20
CA TYR A 533 10.09 -2.81 10.80
C TYR A 533 10.33 -2.41 12.26
N GLY A 534 11.16 -3.19 12.96
CA GLY A 534 11.65 -2.80 14.28
C GLY A 534 10.53 -2.67 15.31
N PRO A 535 10.55 -1.62 16.16
CA PRO A 535 9.53 -1.41 17.18
C PRO A 535 8.11 -1.27 16.64
N GLN A 536 7.92 -0.67 15.45
CA GLN A 536 6.59 -0.56 14.83
C GLN A 536 6.04 -1.93 14.45
N PHE A 537 6.88 -2.80 13.88
CA PHE A 537 6.49 -4.17 13.55
C PHE A 537 6.11 -4.98 14.80
N VAL A 538 6.85 -4.79 15.91
CA VAL A 538 6.53 -5.40 17.21
C VAL A 538 5.17 -4.92 17.74
N ALA A 539 4.90 -3.61 17.66
CA ALA A 539 3.61 -3.05 18.05
C ALA A 539 2.46 -3.56 17.17
N GLY A 540 2.69 -3.68 15.85
CA GLY A 540 1.73 -4.24 14.91
C GLY A 540 1.35 -5.68 15.26
N HIS A 541 2.34 -6.57 15.40
CA HIS A 541 2.04 -7.96 15.75
C HIS A 541 1.53 -8.13 17.20
N GLN A 542 1.71 -7.12 18.08
CA GLN A 542 1.04 -7.06 19.37
C GLN A 542 -0.45 -6.74 19.23
N ALA A 543 -0.81 -5.72 18.45
CA ALA A 543 -2.21 -5.38 18.20
C ALA A 543 -2.97 -6.55 17.54
N GLN A 544 -2.38 -7.17 16.52
CA GLN A 544 -2.94 -8.33 15.82
C GLN A 544 -3.23 -9.50 16.76
N MET A 545 -2.26 -9.85 17.60
CA MET A 545 -2.40 -10.90 18.60
C MET A 545 -3.51 -10.59 19.61
N GLN A 546 -3.60 -9.34 20.07
CA GLN A 546 -4.60 -8.94 21.05
C GLN A 546 -6.02 -8.97 20.47
N VAL A 547 -6.21 -8.65 19.19
CA VAL A 547 -7.51 -8.87 18.53
C VAL A 547 -7.90 -10.32 18.58
N VAL A 548 -7.01 -11.25 18.24
CA VAL A 548 -7.34 -12.68 18.26
C VAL A 548 -7.78 -13.14 19.65
N LEU A 549 -7.03 -12.75 20.69
CA LEU A 549 -7.33 -13.12 22.07
C LEU A 549 -8.64 -12.49 22.56
N ALA A 550 -8.87 -11.20 22.26
CA ALA A 550 -10.08 -10.49 22.61
C ALA A 550 -11.32 -11.05 21.89
N ALA A 551 -11.20 -11.31 20.59
CA ALA A 551 -12.27 -11.88 19.78
C ALA A 551 -12.62 -13.30 20.23
N HIS A 552 -11.61 -14.13 20.51
CA HIS A 552 -11.83 -15.46 21.09
C HIS A 552 -12.55 -15.37 22.45
N ALA A 553 -12.06 -14.54 23.38
CA ALA A 553 -12.66 -14.41 24.70
C ALA A 553 -14.11 -13.90 24.64
N ALA A 554 -14.36 -12.84 23.87
CA ALA A 554 -15.70 -12.31 23.64
C ALA A 554 -16.61 -13.37 23.00
N TRP A 555 -16.09 -14.11 22.02
CA TRP A 555 -16.84 -15.17 21.36
C TRP A 555 -17.26 -16.25 22.34
N GLN A 556 -16.44 -16.64 23.32
CA GLN A 556 -16.83 -17.64 24.34
C GLN A 556 -18.04 -17.19 25.16
N GLU A 557 -18.19 -15.90 25.46
CA GLU A 557 -19.26 -15.37 26.30
C GLU A 557 -20.56 -15.08 25.54
N ILE A 558 -20.48 -14.70 24.27
CA ILE A 558 -21.65 -14.29 23.48
C ILE A 558 -22.60 -15.48 23.29
N GLY A 559 -23.85 -15.32 23.71
CA GLY A 559 -24.91 -16.29 23.49
C GLY A 559 -25.21 -16.40 21.99
N THR A 560 -25.05 -17.59 21.41
CA THR A 560 -25.47 -17.82 20.04
C THR A 560 -26.94 -18.22 20.06
N GLY A 561 -27.82 -17.27 19.78
CA GLY A 561 -29.26 -17.49 19.66
C GLY A 561 -29.62 -18.52 18.61
#